data_AF-A0A2M8PPV8-F1
#
_entry.id   AF-A0A2M8PPV8-F1
#
_cell.length_a   1.000
_cell.length_b   1.000
_cell.length_c   1.000
_cell.angle_alpha   90.00
_cell.angle_beta   90.00
_cell.angle_gamma   90.00
#
_symmetry.space_group_name_H-M   'P 1'
#
loop_
_entity.id
_entity.type
_entity.pdbx_description
1 polymer ?
#
loop_
_entity_poly.entity_id
_entity_poly.type
_entity_poly.pdbx_seq_one_letter_code
_entity_poly.pdbx_strand_id
1 'polypeptide(L)'
;MTKLKISTIRTDGGTQPRAHKDDETVLEYAEAMLTGQEFPPVVVFYDGEAYWLADGFHRHAAAVKAGIDTLNADVRQGSLRDAVLYSVGANATHGLRRTNADKRRAVERLLNDDEWSRWSNREIARRCAVSEQLVRSLRFNRSVTGIKFQ
;
A
#
# COMPACT_ATOMS: atom_id res chain seq x y z
N MET A 1 -5.66 -16.76 10.60
CA MET A 1 -5.31 -16.50 9.19
C MET A 1 -6.32 -17.25 8.33
N THR A 2 -6.76 -16.64 7.23
CA THR A 2 -7.81 -17.17 6.35
C THR A 2 -7.24 -17.41 4.96
N LYS A 3 -7.54 -18.54 4.32
CA LYS A 3 -7.20 -18.75 2.90
C LYS A 3 -8.23 -18.04 2.02
N LEU A 4 -7.79 -17.06 1.24
CA LEU A 4 -8.62 -16.33 0.29
C LEU A 4 -8.24 -16.67 -1.14
N LYS A 5 -9.25 -16.79 -2.01
CA LYS A 5 -9.04 -16.88 -3.45
C LYS A 5 -8.44 -15.57 -3.95
N ILE A 6 -7.35 -15.65 -4.70
CA ILE A 6 -6.67 -14.45 -5.21
C ILE A 6 -7.62 -13.59 -6.05
N SER A 7 -8.49 -14.23 -6.85
CA SER A 7 -9.51 -13.53 -7.66
C SER A 7 -10.50 -12.68 -6.87
N THR A 8 -10.63 -12.90 -5.55
CA THR A 8 -11.51 -12.12 -4.67
C THR A 8 -10.80 -10.91 -4.04
N ILE A 9 -9.48 -10.84 -4.14
CA ILE A 9 -8.66 -9.77 -3.56
C ILE A 9 -8.50 -8.64 -4.58
N ARG A 10 -9.07 -7.49 -4.27
CA ARG A 10 -9.00 -6.29 -5.09
C ARG A 10 -7.74 -5.48 -4.79
N THR A 11 -7.08 -5.04 -5.86
CA THR A 11 -5.86 -4.21 -5.82
C THR A 11 -6.04 -2.87 -6.53
N ASP A 12 -7.23 -2.62 -7.08
CA ASP A 12 -7.61 -1.46 -7.88
C ASP A 12 -8.18 -0.30 -7.05
N GLY A 13 -8.34 -0.46 -5.73
CA GLY A 13 -8.84 0.59 -4.82
C GLY A 13 -7.85 1.74 -4.54
N GLY A 14 -6.72 1.81 -5.23
CA GLY A 14 -5.68 2.81 -4.96
C GLY A 14 -4.96 2.60 -3.62
N THR A 15 -4.86 1.34 -3.18
CA THR A 15 -4.19 0.93 -1.96
C THR A 15 -2.70 0.69 -2.14
N GLN A 16 -2.17 0.59 -3.37
CA GLN A 16 -0.74 0.38 -3.63
C GLN A 16 0.10 1.62 -3.23
N PRO A 17 0.90 1.57 -2.15
CA PRO A 17 1.71 2.71 -1.74
C PRO A 17 3.00 2.85 -2.55
N ARG A 18 3.44 1.78 -3.25
CA ARG A 18 4.71 1.81 -3.99
C ARG A 18 4.60 2.57 -5.31
N ALA A 19 5.67 3.28 -5.66
CA ALA A 19 5.76 4.00 -6.92
C ALA A 19 5.84 3.06 -8.12
N HIS A 20 6.59 1.96 -7.98
CA HIS A 20 6.78 0.94 -9.00
C HIS A 20 6.64 -0.46 -8.40
N LYS A 21 6.19 -1.40 -9.23
CA LYS A 21 6.32 -2.84 -8.94
C LYS A 21 7.74 -3.27 -9.30
N ASP A 22 8.30 -4.14 -8.48
CA ASP A 22 9.63 -4.71 -8.70
C ASP A 22 9.42 -6.12 -9.27
N ASP A 23 9.53 -6.24 -10.59
CA ASP A 23 9.22 -7.48 -11.30
C ASP A 23 10.22 -8.61 -11.01
N GLU A 24 11.45 -8.27 -10.64
CA GLU A 24 12.48 -9.23 -10.20
C GLU A 24 12.08 -9.84 -8.86
N THR A 25 11.67 -9.00 -7.89
CA THR A 25 11.14 -9.48 -6.61
C THR A 25 9.88 -10.35 -6.81
N VAL A 26 8.99 -9.97 -7.75
CA VAL A 26 7.81 -10.79 -8.07
C VAL A 26 8.20 -12.16 -8.63
N LEU A 27 9.21 -12.21 -9.51
CA LEU A 27 9.71 -13.45 -10.08
C LEU A 27 10.32 -14.35 -9.01
N GLU A 28 11.24 -13.82 -8.19
CA GLU A 28 11.89 -14.55 -7.10
C GLU A 28 10.84 -15.14 -6.13
N TYR A 29 9.84 -14.34 -5.76
CA TYR A 29 8.77 -14.82 -4.88
C TYR A 29 7.91 -15.88 -5.54
N ALA A 30 7.63 -15.78 -6.84
CA ALA A 30 6.83 -16.76 -7.56
C ALA A 30 7.55 -18.12 -7.59
N GLU A 31 8.86 -18.12 -7.87
CA GLU A 31 9.70 -19.33 -7.85
C GLU A 31 9.75 -19.94 -6.44
N ALA A 32 9.99 -19.12 -5.42
CA ALA A 32 10.00 -19.58 -4.03
C ALA A 32 8.64 -20.14 -3.57
N MET A 33 7.52 -19.56 -4.01
CA MET A 33 6.19 -20.11 -3.71
C MET A 33 5.98 -21.48 -4.38
N LEU A 34 6.47 -21.68 -5.60
CA LEU A 34 6.38 -22.96 -6.31
C LEU A 34 7.24 -24.06 -5.68
N THR A 35 8.34 -23.71 -5.03
CA THR A 35 9.18 -24.65 -4.26
C THR A 35 8.65 -24.92 -2.85
N GLY A 36 7.49 -24.36 -2.49
CA GLY A 36 6.80 -24.61 -1.23
C GLY A 36 7.27 -23.73 -0.07
N GLN A 37 8.03 -22.67 -0.33
CA GLN A 37 8.42 -21.74 0.71
C GLN A 37 7.19 -21.03 1.31
N GLU A 38 7.14 -20.96 2.64
CA GLU A 38 6.06 -20.25 3.32
C GLU A 38 6.29 -18.74 3.29
N PHE A 39 5.21 -18.01 2.98
CA PHE A 39 5.21 -16.55 2.99
C PHE A 39 4.30 -16.02 4.10
N PRO A 40 4.66 -14.88 4.72
CA PRO A 40 3.76 -14.17 5.61
C PRO A 40 2.43 -13.86 4.89
N PRO A 41 1.31 -13.86 5.62
CA PRO A 41 0.02 -13.55 5.01
C PRO A 41 0.02 -12.16 4.37
N VAL A 42 -0.84 -12.00 3.37
CA VAL A 42 -1.23 -10.65 2.90
C VAL A 42 -2.16 -10.02 3.91
N VAL A 43 -2.18 -8.69 4.01
CA VAL A 43 -3.15 -7.99 4.86
C VAL A 43 -4.26 -7.45 3.97
N VAL A 44 -5.50 -7.80 4.29
CA VAL A 44 -6.68 -7.36 3.54
C VAL A 44 -7.72 -6.75 4.48
N PHE A 45 -8.45 -5.78 3.97
CA PHE A 45 -9.62 -5.20 4.65
C PHE A 45 -10.90 -5.63 3.94
N TYR A 46 -11.87 -6.11 4.69
CA TYR A 46 -13.18 -6.50 4.19
C TYR A 46 -14.23 -5.50 4.64
N ASP A 47 -14.95 -4.91 3.69
CA ASP A 47 -15.96 -3.88 3.94
C ASP A 47 -17.40 -4.41 3.95
N GLY A 48 -17.56 -5.74 3.86
CA GLY A 48 -18.86 -6.39 3.71
C GLY A 48 -19.18 -6.81 2.26
N GLU A 49 -18.42 -6.31 1.28
CA GLU A 49 -18.62 -6.63 -0.14
C GLU A 49 -17.32 -7.12 -0.80
N ALA A 50 -16.21 -6.43 -0.59
CA ALA A 50 -14.94 -6.68 -1.25
C ALA A 50 -13.77 -6.83 -0.27
N TYR A 51 -12.75 -7.61 -0.68
CA TYR A 51 -11.47 -7.69 0.02
C TYR A 51 -10.46 -6.75 -0.61
N TRP A 52 -10.06 -5.71 0.11
CA TRP A 52 -9.09 -4.72 -0.33
C TRP A 52 -7.70 -5.05 0.15
N LEU A 53 -6.77 -5.29 -0.78
CA LEU A 53 -5.37 -5.55 -0.44
C LEU A 53 -4.73 -4.30 0.17
N ALA A 54 -4.21 -4.41 1.38
CA ALA A 54 -3.57 -3.31 2.10
C ALA A 54 -2.06 -3.51 2.28
N ASP A 55 -1.57 -4.75 2.35
CA ASP A 55 -0.14 -5.10 2.31
C ASP A 55 0.11 -6.44 1.62
N GLY A 56 1.30 -6.61 1.05
CA GLY A 56 1.73 -7.84 0.38
C GLY A 56 1.50 -7.83 -1.12
N PHE A 57 1.53 -6.66 -1.78
CA PHE A 57 1.35 -6.54 -3.23
C PHE A 57 2.31 -7.40 -4.07
N HIS A 58 3.58 -7.51 -3.67
CA HIS A 58 4.52 -8.41 -4.33
C HIS A 58 4.16 -9.88 -4.13
N ARG A 59 3.73 -10.27 -2.92
CA ARG A 59 3.27 -11.64 -2.62
C ARG A 59 2.03 -11.99 -3.44
N HIS A 60 1.07 -11.07 -3.52
CA HIS A 60 -0.11 -11.21 -4.37
C HIS A 60 0.26 -11.37 -5.84
N ALA A 61 1.11 -10.48 -6.37
CA ALA A 61 1.54 -10.53 -7.77
C ALA A 61 2.35 -11.80 -8.08
N ALA A 62 3.20 -12.24 -7.16
CA ALA A 62 3.96 -13.48 -7.28
C ALA A 62 3.06 -14.70 -7.34
N ALA A 63 2.05 -14.77 -6.47
CA ALA A 63 1.10 -15.88 -6.46
C ALA A 63 0.23 -15.92 -7.72
N VAL A 64 -0.19 -14.76 -8.25
CA VAL A 64 -0.82 -14.65 -9.58
C VAL A 64 0.11 -15.21 -10.66
N LYS A 65 1.38 -14.80 -10.66
CA LYS A 65 2.38 -15.24 -11.64
C LYS A 65 2.69 -16.74 -11.55
N ALA A 66 2.68 -17.30 -10.34
CA ALA A 66 2.88 -18.71 -10.07
C ALA A 66 1.64 -19.57 -10.37
N GLY A 67 0.50 -18.98 -10.73
CA GLY A 67 -0.75 -19.72 -10.96
C GLY A 67 -1.34 -20.31 -9.69
N ILE A 68 -1.05 -19.73 -8.53
CA ILE A 68 -1.58 -20.17 -7.23
C ILE A 68 -2.97 -19.57 -7.04
N ASP A 69 -3.96 -20.39 -6.70
CA ASP A 69 -5.36 -19.93 -6.58
C ASP A 69 -5.68 -19.20 -5.27
N THR A 70 -4.93 -19.49 -4.20
CA THR A 70 -5.25 -19.00 -2.85
C THR A 70 -4.03 -18.51 -2.10
N LEU A 71 -4.19 -17.45 -1.31
CA LEU A 71 -3.19 -16.94 -0.39
C LEU A 71 -3.69 -16.95 1.06
N ASN A 72 -2.75 -17.11 1.99
CA ASN A 72 -3.03 -16.84 3.40
C ASN A 72 -3.19 -15.33 3.59
N ALA A 73 -4.27 -14.92 4.25
CA ALA A 73 -4.59 -13.53 4.52
C ALA A 73 -4.88 -13.28 6.01
N ASP A 74 -4.40 -12.15 6.50
CA ASP A 74 -4.88 -11.48 7.71
C ASP A 74 -6.04 -10.57 7.31
N VAL A 75 -7.27 -11.03 7.57
CA VAL A 75 -8.50 -10.33 7.20
C VAL A 75 -8.94 -9.44 8.34
N ARG A 76 -9.02 -8.14 8.07
CA ARG A 76 -9.50 -7.12 9.01
C ARG A 76 -10.82 -6.56 8.52
N GLN A 77 -11.75 -6.27 9.44
CA GLN A 77 -12.96 -5.57 9.07
C GLN A 77 -12.65 -4.09 8.89
N GLY A 78 -13.10 -3.50 7.78
CA GLY A 78 -12.96 -2.08 7.51
C GLY A 78 -13.11 -1.73 6.04
N SER A 79 -13.29 -0.44 5.79
CA SER A 79 -13.54 0.12 4.48
C SER A 79 -12.29 0.12 3.59
N LEU A 80 -12.50 0.44 2.30
CA LEU A 80 -11.40 0.79 1.40
C LEU A 80 -10.51 1.92 1.97
N ARG A 81 -11.11 2.91 2.66
CA ARG A 81 -10.36 4.02 3.27
C ARG A 81 -9.42 3.52 4.37
N ASP A 82 -9.87 2.55 5.17
CA ASP A 82 -9.03 1.91 6.19
C ASP A 82 -7.88 1.13 5.56
N ALA A 83 -8.14 0.43 4.45
CA ALA A 83 -7.11 -0.27 3.68
C ALA A 83 -6.03 0.68 3.14
N VAL A 84 -6.43 1.84 2.60
CA VAL A 84 -5.50 2.88 2.12
C VAL A 84 -4.70 3.48 3.28
N LEU A 85 -5.35 3.80 4.40
CA LEU A 85 -4.65 4.32 5.58
C LEU A 85 -3.66 3.33 6.18
N TYR A 86 -3.97 2.04 6.12
CA TYR A 86 -3.02 1.00 6.51
C TYR A 86 -1.82 0.95 5.57
N SER A 87 -2.07 0.98 4.26
CA SER A 87 -1.02 0.76 3.25
C SER A 87 0.03 1.89 3.20
N VAL A 88 -0.36 3.14 3.47
CA VAL A 88 0.58 4.29 3.46
C VAL A 88 1.66 4.20 4.55
N GLY A 89 1.38 3.50 5.65
CA GLY A 89 2.32 3.26 6.75
C GLY A 89 2.97 1.87 6.74
N ALA A 90 2.39 0.92 5.99
CA ALA A 90 2.89 -0.45 5.88
C ALA A 90 4.34 -0.49 5.37
N ASN A 91 5.10 -1.50 5.80
CA ASN A 91 6.53 -1.69 5.47
C ASN A 91 7.50 -0.63 6.01
N ALA A 92 7.10 0.14 7.04
CA ALA A 92 8.05 0.91 7.85
C ALA A 92 8.93 0.01 8.75
N THR A 93 8.38 -1.13 9.20
CA THR A 93 8.99 -1.97 10.25
C THR A 93 9.47 -3.35 9.76
N HIS A 94 8.79 -3.96 8.78
CA HIS A 94 9.11 -5.28 8.21
C HIS A 94 8.85 -5.31 6.70
N GLY A 95 9.48 -6.22 5.95
CA GLY A 95 9.36 -6.32 4.49
C GLY A 95 10.38 -5.48 3.72
N LEU A 96 10.28 -5.46 2.38
CA LEU A 96 11.21 -4.70 1.52
C LEU A 96 11.14 -3.20 1.87
N ARG A 97 12.28 -2.60 2.22
CA ARG A 97 12.37 -1.20 2.66
C ARG A 97 11.71 -0.26 1.65
N ARG A 98 10.90 0.68 2.16
CA ARG A 98 10.29 1.73 1.33
C ARG A 98 11.35 2.67 0.78
N THR A 99 11.31 2.92 -0.52
CA THR A 99 12.16 3.90 -1.19
C THR A 99 11.71 5.33 -0.85
N ASN A 100 12.55 6.32 -1.17
CA ASN A 100 12.15 7.72 -1.03
C ASN A 100 10.98 8.10 -1.96
N ALA A 101 10.82 7.41 -3.10
CA ALA A 101 9.68 7.60 -3.99
C ALA A 101 8.38 7.05 -3.35
N ASP A 102 8.44 5.87 -2.73
CA ASP A 102 7.29 5.27 -2.03
C ASP A 102 6.81 6.16 -0.88
N LYS A 103 7.75 6.72 -0.11
CA LYS A 103 7.45 7.66 0.98
C LYS A 103 6.74 8.92 0.47
N ARG A 104 7.20 9.50 -0.65
CA ARG A 104 6.56 10.68 -1.25
C ARG A 104 5.16 10.36 -1.75
N ARG A 105 5.00 9.25 -2.49
CA ARG A 105 3.70 8.79 -3.00
C ARG A 105 2.69 8.54 -1.89
N ALA A 106 3.12 7.94 -0.77
CA ALA A 106 2.27 7.74 0.41
C ALA A 106 1.74 9.07 0.97
N VAL A 107 2.60 10.09 1.09
CA VAL A 107 2.20 11.43 1.55
C VAL A 107 1.28 12.12 0.53
N GLU A 108 1.62 12.06 -0.75
CA GLU A 108 0.82 12.64 -1.83
C GLU A 108 -0.58 12.03 -1.89
N ARG A 109 -0.71 10.73 -1.63
CA ARG A 109 -2.01 10.06 -1.54
C ARG A 109 -2.90 10.69 -0.47
N LEU A 110 -2.36 10.96 0.72
CA LEU A 110 -3.11 11.63 1.80
C LEU A 110 -3.39 13.10 1.47
N LEU A 111 -2.44 13.81 0.87
CA LEU A 111 -2.62 15.21 0.49
C LEU A 111 -3.59 15.42 -0.69
N ASN A 112 -3.86 14.39 -1.49
CA ASN A 112 -4.81 14.41 -2.60
C ASN A 112 -6.24 14.05 -2.19
N ASP A 113 -6.47 13.68 -0.93
CA ASP A 113 -7.79 13.35 -0.41
C ASP A 113 -8.39 14.57 0.32
N ASP A 114 -9.66 14.88 0.07
CA ASP A 114 -10.32 16.07 0.61
C ASP A 114 -10.40 16.08 2.15
N GLU A 115 -10.46 14.90 2.77
CA GLU A 115 -10.53 14.76 4.23
C GLU A 115 -9.11 14.78 4.81
N TRP A 116 -8.22 13.92 4.31
CA TRP A 116 -6.89 13.74 4.90
C TRP A 116 -5.96 14.91 4.61
N SER A 117 -6.18 15.65 3.51
CA SER A 117 -5.45 16.89 3.21
C SER A 117 -5.68 17.98 4.25
N ARG A 118 -6.73 17.89 5.08
CA ARG A 118 -7.00 18.82 6.18
C ARG A 118 -6.30 18.44 7.49
N TRP A 119 -5.72 17.24 7.58
CA TRP A 119 -4.98 16.82 8.75
C TRP A 119 -3.69 17.62 8.95
N SER A 120 -3.25 17.72 10.20
CA SER A 120 -1.96 18.34 10.52
C SER A 120 -0.80 17.59 9.85
N ASN A 121 0.30 18.30 9.55
CA ASN A 121 1.49 17.66 8.99
C ASN A 121 2.00 16.52 9.87
N ARG A 122 1.88 16.65 11.20
CA ARG A 122 2.28 15.62 12.17
C ARG A 122 1.43 14.37 12.05
N GLU A 123 0.12 14.50 11.84
CA GLU A 123 -0.77 13.34 11.69
C GLU A 123 -0.48 12.60 10.38
N ILE A 124 -0.33 13.33 9.26
CA ILE A 124 0.06 12.73 7.97
C ILE A 124 1.42 12.04 8.09
N ALA A 125 2.41 12.69 8.72
CA ALA A 125 3.74 12.13 8.93
C ALA A 125 3.70 10.85 9.77
N ARG A 126 2.88 10.82 10.83
CA ARG A 126 2.64 9.64 11.67
C ARG A 126 2.03 8.50 10.86
N ARG A 127 0.98 8.77 10.09
CA ARG A 127 0.28 7.76 9.25
C ARG A 127 1.19 7.17 8.18
N CYS A 128 1.99 8.02 7.51
CA CYS A 128 2.94 7.58 6.50
C CYS A 128 4.28 7.09 7.07
N ALA A 129 4.51 7.17 8.38
CA ALA A 129 5.81 6.90 9.02
C ALA A 129 6.98 7.61 8.32
N VAL A 130 6.87 8.93 8.18
CA VAL A 130 7.89 9.84 7.60
C VAL A 130 8.14 11.03 8.52
N SER A 131 9.10 11.90 8.20
CA SER A 131 9.30 13.15 8.93
C SER A 131 8.21 14.18 8.62
N GLU A 132 7.86 15.02 9.60
CA GLU A 132 6.96 16.16 9.39
C GLU A 132 7.49 17.11 8.32
N GLN A 133 8.81 17.29 8.26
CA GLN A 133 9.48 18.14 7.28
C GLN A 133 9.19 17.70 5.83
N LEU A 134 9.14 16.38 5.56
CA LEU A 134 8.79 15.88 4.23
C LEU A 134 7.37 16.31 3.85
N VAL A 135 6.41 16.17 4.77
CA VAL A 135 5.01 16.57 4.54
C VAL A 135 4.91 18.07 4.28
N ARG A 136 5.60 18.89 5.09
CA ARG A 136 5.65 20.33 4.92
C ARG A 136 6.18 20.74 3.55
N SER A 137 7.30 20.14 3.13
CA SER A 137 7.90 20.41 1.82
C SER A 137 6.95 20.06 0.67
N LEU A 138 6.27 18.91 0.74
CA LEU A 138 5.32 18.50 -0.30
C LEU A 138 4.09 19.41 -0.36
N ARG A 139 3.56 19.86 0.78
CA ARG A 139 2.47 20.85 0.81
C ARG A 139 2.89 22.19 0.20
N PHE A 140 4.07 22.68 0.56
CA PHE A 140 4.59 23.93 0.01
C PHE A 140 4.76 23.83 -1.52
N ASN A 141 5.37 22.75 -2.00
CA ASN A 141 5.53 22.53 -3.43
C ASN A 141 4.18 22.54 -4.16
N ARG A 142 3.14 21.88 -3.63
CA ARG A 142 1.78 21.91 -4.22
C ARG A 142 1.19 23.31 -4.29
N SER A 143 1.38 24.14 -3.26
CA SER A 143 0.89 25.52 -3.28
C SER A 143 1.62 26.39 -4.31
N VAL A 144 2.92 26.16 -4.52
CA VAL A 144 3.72 26.90 -5.51
C VAL A 144 3.37 26.50 -6.94
N THR A 145 3.18 25.20 -7.22
CA THR A 145 2.74 24.75 -8.55
C THR A 145 1.28 25.09 -8.86
N GLY A 146 0.49 25.46 -7.84
CA GLY A 146 -0.88 25.96 -7.97
C GLY A 146 -1.00 27.44 -8.33
N ILE A 147 0.11 28.19 -8.40
CA ILE A 147 0.13 29.56 -8.93
C ILE A 147 0.04 29.45 -10.45
N LYS A 148 -1.19 29.41 -10.97
CA LYS A 148 -1.44 29.77 -12.37
C LYS A 148 -1.04 31.24 -12.52
N PHE A 149 -0.01 31.51 -13.31
CA PHE A 149 0.15 32.84 -13.90
C PHE A 149 -1.15 33.14 -14.65
N GLN A 150 -1.77 34.27 -14.31
CA GLN A 150 -2.92 34.83 -15.03
C GLN A 150 -2.57 35.05 -16.50
#